data_AF-A0A953RYZ1-F1
#
_entry.id   AF-A0A953RYZ1-F1
#
_cell.length_a   1.000
_cell.length_b   1.000
_cell.length_c   1.000
_cell.angle_alpha   90.00
_cell.angle_beta   90.00
_cell.angle_gamma   90.00
#
_symmetry.space_group_name_H-M   'P 1'
#
loop_
_entity.id
_entity.type
_entity.pdbx_description
1 polymer ?
#
loop_
_entity_poly.entity_id
_entity_poly.type
_entity_poly.pdbx_seq_one_letter_code
_entity_poly.pdbx_strand_id
1 'polypeptide(L)'
;MSEPLKPPSISLAILNFFASQPNFPALEGDLSEEFHQRAEISGENAARRWYWRQVFRNSWALTVREVFQTPVRTTLVALVCLFGVDVLTTLYAFIRFYPLPALQLFYNGRHRNVAFLVTFVAALATGWIGGRLLRGREWALALTFTIIWALLTLPRIWQLLFIYPVPIVSTPLWDYAVYVWFVRQVGFFLGSLWSRKSRTSMAVAGRV
;
A
#
# COMPACT_ATOMS: atom_id res chain seq x y z
N MET A 1 -32.85 -25.41 13.77
CA MET A 1 -31.74 -24.64 14.40
C MET A 1 -30.90 -24.09 13.26
N SER A 2 -31.06 -22.81 12.95
CA SER A 2 -30.31 -22.14 11.89
C SER A 2 -28.86 -21.98 12.36
N GLU A 3 -27.89 -22.42 11.56
CA GLU A 3 -26.48 -22.17 11.85
C GLU A 3 -26.25 -20.67 12.06
N PRO A 4 -25.49 -20.26 13.08
CA PRO A 4 -25.19 -18.84 13.30
C PRO A 4 -24.46 -18.29 12.08
N LEU A 5 -25.12 -17.36 11.37
CA LEU A 5 -24.61 -16.70 10.18
C LEU A 5 -23.31 -15.96 10.52
N LYS A 6 -22.18 -16.53 10.09
CA LYS A 6 -20.86 -15.97 10.41
C LYS A 6 -20.61 -14.70 9.57
N PRO A 7 -20.11 -13.60 10.16
CA PRO A 7 -19.74 -12.42 9.40
C PRO A 7 -18.61 -12.76 8.40
N PRO A 8 -18.51 -12.03 7.28
CA PRO A 8 -17.50 -12.30 6.27
C PRO A 8 -16.08 -12.09 6.85
N SER A 9 -15.27 -13.13 6.82
CA SER A 9 -13.91 -13.14 7.39
C SER A 9 -12.97 -12.15 6.72
N ILE A 10 -13.16 -11.91 5.41
CA ILE A 10 -12.34 -10.98 4.62
C ILE A 10 -12.53 -9.54 5.09
N SER A 11 -13.76 -9.14 5.39
CA SER A 11 -14.06 -7.78 5.85
C SER A 11 -13.49 -7.50 7.23
N LEU A 12 -13.44 -8.50 8.12
CA LEU A 12 -12.74 -8.38 9.40
C LEU A 12 -11.23 -8.25 9.19
N ALA A 13 -10.65 -9.00 8.26
CA ALA A 13 -9.24 -8.87 7.91
C ALA A 13 -8.91 -7.47 7.36
N ILE A 14 -9.78 -6.89 6.53
CA ILE A 14 -9.67 -5.51 6.07
C ILE A 14 -9.79 -4.56 7.25
N LEU A 15 -10.85 -4.65 8.05
CA LEU A 15 -11.05 -3.74 9.18
C LEU A 15 -9.88 -3.80 10.18
N ASN A 16 -9.32 -4.98 10.45
CA ASN A 16 -8.13 -5.19 11.28
C ASN A 16 -6.86 -4.63 10.63
N PHE A 17 -6.78 -4.68 9.30
CA PHE A 17 -5.68 -4.07 8.56
C PHE A 17 -5.67 -2.54 8.68
N PHE A 18 -6.83 -1.89 8.70
CA PHE A 18 -6.98 -0.44 8.79
C PHE A 18 -7.05 0.09 10.24
N ALA A 19 -7.56 -0.70 11.18
CA ALA A 19 -7.64 -0.33 12.59
C ALA A 19 -6.29 -0.60 13.27
N SER A 20 -5.37 0.36 13.20
CA SER A 20 -4.10 0.33 13.92
C SER A 20 -4.23 0.47 15.46
N GLN A 21 -5.44 0.31 16.05
CA GLN A 21 -5.77 0.81 17.38
C GLN A 21 -6.62 -0.15 18.25
N PRO A 22 -6.54 0.00 19.59
CA PRO A 22 -7.25 -0.82 20.60
C PRO A 22 -8.78 -0.82 20.50
N ASN A 23 -9.37 0.04 19.67
CA ASN A 23 -10.83 0.14 19.49
C ASN A 23 -11.39 -0.89 18.50
N PHE A 24 -10.53 -1.66 17.82
CA PHE A 24 -10.97 -2.69 16.88
C PHE A 24 -11.97 -3.70 17.48
N PRO A 25 -11.75 -4.26 18.69
CA PRO A 25 -12.68 -5.24 19.26
C PRO A 25 -14.07 -4.66 19.54
N ALA A 26 -14.14 -3.40 19.98
CA ALA A 26 -15.42 -2.72 20.21
C ALA A 26 -16.16 -2.47 18.88
N LEU A 27 -15.45 -1.98 17.87
CA LEU A 27 -16.01 -1.75 16.54
C LEU A 27 -16.47 -3.05 15.87
N GLU A 28 -15.72 -4.14 16.04
CA GLU A 28 -16.08 -5.47 15.55
C GLU A 28 -17.35 -5.99 16.24
N GLY A 29 -17.44 -5.84 17.56
CA GLY A 29 -18.63 -6.17 18.36
C GLY A 29 -19.88 -5.48 17.82
N ASP A 30 -19.86 -4.15 17.78
CA ASP A 30 -21.00 -3.33 17.34
C ASP A 30 -21.45 -3.69 15.90
N LEU A 31 -20.48 -3.85 14.98
CA LEU A 31 -20.78 -4.22 13.60
C LEU A 31 -21.36 -5.64 13.47
N SER A 32 -20.94 -6.57 14.33
CA SER A 32 -21.46 -7.93 14.34
C SER A 32 -22.89 -8.00 14.86
N GLU A 33 -23.20 -7.26 15.93
CA GLU A 33 -24.56 -7.18 16.49
C GLU A 33 -25.54 -6.58 15.48
N GLU A 34 -25.18 -5.45 14.85
CA GLU A 34 -26.01 -4.83 13.82
C GLU A 34 -26.18 -5.72 12.57
N PHE A 35 -25.16 -6.51 12.22
CA PHE A 35 -25.25 -7.47 11.12
C PHE A 35 -26.30 -8.54 11.39
N HIS A 36 -26.30 -9.12 12.60
CA HIS A 36 -27.27 -10.14 12.98
C HIS A 36 -28.70 -9.59 13.00
N GLN A 37 -28.91 -8.41 13.60
CA GLN A 37 -30.21 -7.73 13.58
C GLN A 37 -30.72 -7.48 12.15
N ARG A 38 -29.84 -7.03 11.25
CA ARG A 38 -30.21 -6.78 9.84
C ARG A 38 -30.42 -8.06 9.04
N ALA A 39 -29.70 -9.13 9.37
CA ALA A 39 -29.89 -10.42 8.73
C ALA A 39 -31.30 -10.98 9.03
N GLU A 40 -31.78 -10.79 10.26
CA GLU A 40 -33.15 -11.18 10.67
C GLU A 40 -34.23 -10.33 9.99
N ILE A 41 -34.04 -9.00 9.91
CA ILE A 41 -35.08 -8.09 9.38
C ILE A 41 -35.11 -8.04 7.84
N SER A 42 -33.94 -7.94 7.20
CA SER A 42 -33.81 -7.61 5.76
C SER A 42 -33.26 -8.76 4.92
N GLY A 43 -32.92 -9.89 5.56
CA GLY A 43 -32.29 -11.03 4.92
C GLY A 43 -30.77 -10.89 4.76
N GLU A 44 -30.12 -12.03 4.58
CA GLU A 44 -28.66 -12.17 4.61
C GLU A 44 -27.94 -11.33 3.54
N ASN A 45 -28.44 -11.32 2.30
CA ASN A 45 -27.80 -10.60 1.19
C ASN A 45 -27.84 -9.07 1.37
N ALA A 46 -28.89 -8.54 2.00
CA ALA A 46 -28.98 -7.12 2.33
C ALA A 46 -28.03 -6.77 3.48
N ALA A 47 -27.99 -7.62 4.52
CA ALA A 47 -27.07 -7.48 5.65
C ALA A 47 -25.61 -7.50 5.21
N ARG A 48 -25.21 -8.43 4.31
CA ARG A 48 -23.84 -8.51 3.75
C ARG A 48 -23.45 -7.23 3.01
N ARG A 49 -24.32 -6.71 2.13
CA ARG A 49 -24.05 -5.47 1.39
C ARG A 49 -23.94 -4.26 2.32
N TRP A 50 -24.80 -4.18 3.33
CA TRP A 50 -24.73 -3.13 4.34
C TRP A 50 -23.43 -3.23 5.14
N TYR A 51 -23.05 -4.43 5.58
CA TYR A 51 -21.84 -4.68 6.36
C TYR A 51 -20.59 -4.22 5.59
N TRP A 52 -20.48 -4.61 4.32
CA TRP A 52 -19.41 -4.13 3.45
C TRP A 52 -19.34 -2.60 3.37
N ARG A 53 -20.49 -1.93 3.21
CA ARG A 53 -20.54 -0.47 3.17
C ARG A 53 -20.04 0.15 4.47
N GLN A 54 -20.40 -0.42 5.63
CA GLN A 54 -19.91 0.09 6.92
C GLN A 54 -18.43 -0.17 7.13
N VAL A 55 -17.95 -1.37 6.78
CA VAL A 55 -16.52 -1.72 6.84
C VAL A 55 -15.71 -0.73 6.01
N PHE A 56 -16.14 -0.44 4.77
CA PHE A 56 -15.47 0.55 3.93
C PHE A 56 -15.57 1.97 4.49
N ARG A 57 -16.74 2.39 4.97
CA ARG A 57 -16.94 3.74 5.53
C ARG A 57 -16.07 3.97 6.77
N ASN A 58 -16.02 3.00 7.68
CA ASN A 58 -15.21 3.06 8.89
C ASN A 58 -13.71 2.98 8.57
N SER A 59 -13.30 2.05 7.69
CA SER A 59 -11.90 1.95 7.23
C SER A 59 -11.45 3.25 6.57
N TRP A 60 -12.30 3.88 5.76
CA TRP A 60 -12.03 5.17 5.13
C TRP A 60 -11.90 6.30 6.16
N ALA A 61 -12.85 6.40 7.10
CA ALA A 61 -12.79 7.42 8.15
C ALA A 61 -11.52 7.31 9.00
N LEU A 62 -11.11 6.07 9.34
CA LEU A 62 -9.85 5.80 10.04
C LEU A 62 -8.63 6.19 9.20
N THR A 63 -8.63 5.85 7.91
CA THR A 63 -7.59 6.25 6.95
C THR A 63 -7.41 7.76 6.90
N VAL A 64 -8.51 8.47 6.68
CA VAL A 64 -8.54 9.93 6.56
C VAL A 64 -8.05 10.58 7.85
N ARG A 65 -8.54 10.12 9.00
CA ARG A 65 -8.09 10.63 10.31
C ARG A 65 -6.59 10.43 10.51
N GLU A 66 -6.07 9.24 10.19
CA GLU A 66 -4.65 8.95 10.33
C GLU A 66 -3.80 9.86 9.42
N VAL A 67 -4.26 10.11 8.18
CA VAL A 67 -3.60 11.00 7.22
C VAL A 67 -3.61 12.46 7.69
N PHE A 68 -4.72 12.95 8.25
CA PHE A 68 -4.77 14.32 8.78
C PHE A 68 -4.01 14.48 10.10
N GLN A 69 -3.87 13.40 10.87
CA GLN A 69 -3.11 13.38 12.13
C GLN A 69 -1.64 12.96 11.94
N THR A 70 -1.21 12.69 10.69
CA THR A 70 0.18 12.29 10.43
C THR A 70 1.14 13.41 10.80
N PRO A 71 2.15 13.15 11.64
CA PRO A 71 3.12 14.16 12.01
C PRO A 71 4.01 14.47 10.81
N VAL A 72 4.56 15.69 10.79
CA VAL A 72 5.56 16.13 9.80
C VAL A 72 6.76 15.16 9.71
N ARG A 73 7.08 14.47 10.82
CA ARG A 73 8.13 13.45 10.83
C ARG A 73 7.81 12.27 9.90
N THR A 74 6.55 11.83 9.82
CA THR A 74 6.15 10.71 8.96
C THR A 74 6.23 11.06 7.49
N THR A 75 5.76 12.26 7.12
CA THR A 75 5.86 12.77 5.74
C THR A 75 7.32 12.95 5.32
N LEU A 76 8.18 13.47 6.19
CA LEU A 76 9.61 13.61 5.91
C LEU A 76 10.27 12.26 5.65
N VAL A 77 10.03 11.26 6.51
CA VAL A 77 10.56 9.90 6.31
C VAL A 77 10.03 9.28 5.02
N ALA A 78 8.73 9.47 4.71
CA ALA A 78 8.14 8.99 3.46
C ALA A 78 8.83 9.61 2.23
N LEU A 79 9.10 10.92 2.25
CA LEU A 79 9.83 11.63 1.20
C LEU A 79 11.25 11.09 1.04
N VAL A 80 11.99 10.96 2.15
CA VAL A 80 13.36 10.41 2.13
C VAL A 80 13.37 9.00 1.57
N CYS A 81 12.41 8.15 1.94
CA CYS A 81 12.31 6.80 1.38
C CYS A 81 11.98 6.84 -0.12
N LEU A 82 11.06 7.71 -0.55
CA LEU A 82 10.70 7.89 -1.95
C LEU A 82 11.92 8.28 -2.77
N PHE A 83 12.60 9.37 -2.42
CA PHE A 83 13.82 9.79 -3.10
C PHE A 83 14.93 8.76 -3.01
N GLY A 84 15.06 8.03 -1.89
CA GLY A 84 16.04 6.96 -1.74
C GLY A 84 15.86 5.85 -2.78
N VAL A 85 14.62 5.43 -3.04
CA VAL A 85 14.33 4.44 -4.11
C VAL A 85 14.68 5.01 -5.48
N ASP A 86 14.35 6.26 -5.76
CA ASP A 86 14.67 6.89 -7.05
C ASP A 86 16.18 7.01 -7.25
N VAL A 87 16.93 7.50 -6.26
CA VAL A 87 18.40 7.60 -6.32
C VAL A 87 19.04 6.23 -6.56
N LEU A 88 18.63 5.20 -5.82
CA LEU A 88 19.19 3.85 -5.97
C LEU A 88 18.91 3.26 -7.35
N THR A 89 17.68 3.40 -7.84
CA THR A 89 17.30 2.88 -9.16
C THR A 89 17.97 3.65 -10.30
N THR A 90 18.06 4.97 -10.21
CA THR A 90 18.79 5.81 -11.17
C THR A 90 20.28 5.51 -11.16
N LEU A 91 20.90 5.37 -9.99
CA LEU A 91 22.32 5.04 -9.86
C LEU A 91 22.62 3.66 -10.47
N TYR A 92 21.78 2.66 -10.18
CA TYR A 92 21.88 1.34 -10.80
C TYR A 92 21.78 1.43 -12.33
N ALA A 93 20.80 2.18 -12.83
CA ALA A 93 20.62 2.36 -14.27
C ALA A 93 21.83 3.06 -14.91
N PHE A 94 22.37 4.09 -14.26
CA PHE A 94 23.54 4.83 -14.71
C PHE A 94 24.78 3.91 -14.78
N ILE A 95 25.11 3.22 -13.69
CA ILE A 95 26.30 2.34 -13.65
C ILE A 95 26.20 1.21 -14.68
N ARG A 96 25.01 0.62 -14.83
CA ARG A 96 24.86 -0.59 -15.66
C ARG A 96 24.72 -0.27 -17.14
N PHE A 97 24.16 0.89 -17.48
CA PHE A 97 23.70 1.14 -18.83
C PHE A 97 24.21 2.44 -19.43
N TYR A 98 24.97 3.27 -18.72
CA TYR A 98 25.67 4.37 -19.36
C TYR A 98 26.85 3.84 -20.18
N PRO A 99 27.04 4.22 -21.47
CA PRO A 99 26.32 5.25 -22.24
C PRO A 99 25.26 4.71 -23.23
N LEU A 100 24.70 3.52 -23.02
CA LEU A 100 23.71 2.92 -23.93
C LEU A 100 22.45 3.79 -24.08
N PRO A 101 21.89 3.90 -25.30
CA PRO A 101 20.67 4.65 -25.53
C PRO A 101 19.50 4.01 -24.78
N ALA A 102 18.71 4.84 -24.09
CA ALA A 102 17.63 4.41 -23.19
C ALA A 102 16.62 3.45 -23.86
N LEU A 103 16.41 3.52 -25.17
CA LEU A 103 15.50 2.63 -25.90
C LEU A 103 15.94 1.15 -25.90
N GLN A 104 17.24 0.86 -25.92
CA GLN A 104 17.74 -0.52 -25.91
C GLN A 104 17.52 -1.21 -24.56
N LEU A 105 17.41 -0.44 -23.48
CA LEU A 105 17.09 -0.95 -22.15
C LEU A 105 15.70 -1.56 -22.06
N PHE A 106 14.73 -0.93 -22.73
CA PHE A 106 13.34 -1.35 -22.68
C PHE A 106 13.06 -2.59 -23.53
N TYR A 107 13.80 -2.77 -24.62
CA TYR A 107 13.60 -3.90 -25.54
C TYR A 107 14.18 -5.22 -25.02
N ASN A 108 15.22 -5.18 -24.18
CA ASN A 108 15.80 -6.40 -23.63
C ASN A 108 15.06 -6.84 -22.35
N GLY A 109 14.26 -7.89 -22.46
CA GLY A 109 13.48 -8.44 -21.34
C GLY A 109 14.32 -8.79 -20.11
N ARG A 110 15.59 -9.18 -20.28
CA ARG A 110 16.49 -9.46 -19.14
C ARG A 110 16.80 -8.19 -18.34
N HIS A 111 17.11 -7.08 -19.00
CA HIS A 111 17.41 -5.82 -18.33
C HIS A 111 16.18 -5.25 -17.61
N ARG A 112 15.01 -5.37 -18.25
CA ARG A 112 13.73 -5.02 -17.67
C ARG A 112 13.46 -5.77 -16.35
N ASN A 113 13.63 -7.10 -16.35
CA ASN A 113 13.39 -7.91 -15.15
C ASN A 113 14.35 -7.57 -14.00
N VAL A 114 15.63 -7.28 -14.30
CA VAL A 114 16.59 -6.87 -13.27
C VAL A 114 16.25 -5.48 -12.73
N ALA A 115 15.82 -4.53 -13.58
CA ALA A 115 15.38 -3.21 -13.14
C ALA A 115 14.16 -3.30 -12.20
N PHE A 116 13.19 -4.17 -12.51
CA PHE A 116 12.07 -4.45 -11.61
C PHE A 116 12.53 -5.04 -10.28
N LEU A 117 13.43 -6.02 -10.30
CA LEU A 117 13.96 -6.63 -9.08
C LEU A 117 14.70 -5.61 -8.21
N VAL A 118 15.56 -4.78 -8.80
CA VAL A 118 16.29 -3.72 -8.07
C VAL A 118 15.31 -2.71 -7.48
N THR A 119 14.29 -2.29 -8.24
CA THR A 119 13.26 -1.36 -7.74
C THR A 119 12.48 -1.97 -6.59
N PHE A 120 12.08 -3.24 -6.72
CA PHE A 120 11.34 -3.96 -5.68
C PHE A 120 12.17 -4.07 -4.39
N VAL A 121 13.42 -4.52 -4.50
CA VAL A 121 14.33 -4.68 -3.35
C VAL A 121 14.63 -3.34 -2.69
N ALA A 122 14.88 -2.29 -3.46
CA ALA A 122 15.09 -0.94 -2.94
C ALA A 122 13.85 -0.40 -2.21
N ALA A 123 12.66 -0.60 -2.78
CA ALA A 123 11.40 -0.20 -2.15
C ALA A 123 11.11 -1.00 -0.87
N LEU A 124 11.37 -2.31 -0.89
CA LEU A 124 11.21 -3.18 0.28
C LEU A 124 12.18 -2.79 1.40
N ALA A 125 13.46 -2.54 1.07
CA ALA A 125 14.47 -2.11 2.04
C ALA A 125 14.13 -0.75 2.65
N THR A 126 13.79 0.24 1.84
CA THR A 126 13.42 1.58 2.35
C THR A 126 12.13 1.56 3.15
N GLY A 127 11.13 0.77 2.73
CA GLY A 127 9.90 0.55 3.51
C GLY A 127 10.19 -0.08 4.87
N TRP A 128 11.06 -1.08 4.92
CA TRP A 128 11.45 -1.73 6.17
C TRP A 128 12.24 -0.81 7.10
N ILE A 129 13.19 -0.03 6.57
CA ILE A 129 13.94 0.98 7.32
C ILE A 129 12.99 2.05 7.85
N GLY A 130 12.11 2.59 7.00
CA GLY A 130 11.13 3.61 7.37
C GLY A 130 10.17 3.12 8.45
N GLY A 131 9.68 1.87 8.34
CA GLY A 131 8.84 1.24 9.36
C GLY A 131 9.55 1.08 10.71
N ARG A 132 10.86 0.79 10.70
CA ARG A 132 11.67 0.75 11.93
C ARG A 132 11.86 2.13 12.57
N LEU A 133 11.99 3.18 11.76
CA LEU A 133 12.12 4.56 12.22
C LEU A 133 10.81 5.11 12.81
N LEU A 134 9.67 4.70 12.26
CA LEU A 134 8.33 5.16 12.66
C LEU A 134 7.52 4.04 13.30
N ARG A 135 8.01 3.61 14.47
CA ARG A 135 7.40 2.52 15.23
C ARG A 135 5.93 2.82 15.57
N GLY A 136 5.04 1.88 15.26
CA GLY A 136 3.60 2.01 15.49
C GLY A 136 2.86 2.88 14.48
N ARG A 137 3.58 3.46 13.49
CA ARG A 137 3.03 4.29 12.42
C ARG A 137 3.42 3.76 11.05
N GLU A 138 3.71 2.46 10.97
CA GLU A 138 4.13 1.78 9.75
C GLU A 138 3.07 1.91 8.64
N TRP A 139 1.79 1.84 9.04
CA TRP A 139 0.66 1.95 8.13
C TRP A 139 0.44 3.38 7.63
N ALA A 140 0.51 4.35 8.54
CA ALA A 140 0.49 5.77 8.19
C ALA A 140 1.61 6.11 7.20
N LEU A 141 2.83 5.59 7.43
CA LEU A 141 3.97 5.75 6.51
C LEU A 141 3.66 5.20 5.11
N ALA A 142 3.11 3.99 5.00
CA ALA A 142 2.76 3.39 3.72
C ALA A 142 1.71 4.20 2.94
N LEU A 143 0.69 4.71 3.64
CA LEU A 143 -0.31 5.58 3.04
C LEU A 143 0.27 6.93 2.62
N THR A 144 1.03 7.58 3.49
CA THR A 144 1.66 8.86 3.17
C THR A 144 2.57 8.72 1.95
N PHE A 145 3.35 7.64 1.87
CA PHE A 145 4.15 7.32 0.69
C PHE A 145 3.28 7.19 -0.56
N THR A 146 2.17 6.44 -0.48
CA THR A 146 1.24 6.25 -1.60
C THR A 146 0.63 7.57 -2.08
N ILE A 147 0.20 8.43 -1.15
CA ILE A 147 -0.40 9.73 -1.44
C ILE A 147 0.62 10.65 -2.10
N ILE A 148 1.80 10.81 -1.49
CA ILE A 148 2.87 11.66 -2.06
C ILE A 148 3.23 11.17 -3.45
N TRP A 149 3.42 9.85 -3.60
CA TRP A 149 3.78 9.26 -4.87
C TRP A 149 2.69 9.49 -5.92
N ALA A 150 1.42 9.26 -5.60
CA ALA A 150 0.29 9.54 -6.49
C ALA A 150 0.21 11.02 -6.88
N LEU A 151 0.44 11.95 -5.94
CA LEU A 151 0.47 13.39 -6.23
C LEU A 151 1.60 13.77 -7.20
N LEU A 152 2.73 13.08 -7.15
CA LEU A 152 3.85 13.32 -8.06
C LEU A 152 3.67 12.65 -9.43
N THR A 153 2.97 11.51 -9.51
CA THR A 153 2.83 10.74 -10.75
C THR A 153 1.56 11.05 -11.53
N LEU A 154 0.45 11.36 -10.87
CA LEU A 154 -0.82 11.68 -11.54
C LEU A 154 -0.72 12.88 -12.50
N PRO A 155 -0.03 14.00 -12.17
CA PRO A 155 0.15 15.08 -13.12
C PRO A 155 0.93 14.64 -14.36
N ARG A 156 1.94 13.79 -14.20
CA ARG A 156 2.72 13.26 -15.33
C ARG A 156 1.88 12.32 -16.20
N ILE A 157 1.09 11.45 -15.58
CA ILE A 157 0.11 10.59 -16.27
C ILE A 157 -0.86 11.45 -17.06
N TRP A 158 -1.42 12.48 -16.43
CA TRP A 158 -2.38 13.38 -17.06
C TRP A 158 -1.76 14.12 -18.25
N GLN A 159 -0.54 14.67 -18.09
CA GLN A 159 0.19 15.30 -19.18
C GLN A 159 0.43 14.33 -20.34
N LEU A 160 0.84 13.09 -20.05
CA LEU A 160 1.03 12.06 -21.06
C LEU A 160 -0.27 11.74 -21.80
N LEU A 161 -1.38 11.56 -21.09
CA LEU A 161 -2.66 11.17 -21.70
C LEU A 161 -3.34 12.28 -22.51
N PHE A 162 -3.22 13.55 -22.09
CA PHE A 162 -4.01 14.64 -22.64
C PHE A 162 -3.21 15.69 -23.44
N ILE A 163 -1.92 15.89 -23.14
CA ILE A 163 -1.10 16.91 -23.81
C ILE A 163 -0.29 16.31 -24.95
N TYR A 164 0.29 15.12 -24.74
CA TYR A 164 1.11 14.47 -25.75
C TYR A 164 0.22 13.53 -26.59
N PRO A 165 -0.01 13.81 -27.88
CA PRO A 165 -0.80 12.95 -28.78
C PRO A 165 0.02 11.74 -29.21
N VAL A 166 0.61 11.03 -28.26
CA VAL A 166 1.33 9.78 -28.51
C VAL A 166 0.29 8.66 -28.41
N PRO A 167 0.27 7.67 -29.32
CA PRO A 167 -0.55 6.47 -29.17
C PRO A 167 -0.02 5.61 -28.01
N ILE A 168 -0.15 6.11 -26.77
CA ILE A 168 0.57 5.66 -25.57
C ILE A 168 0.08 4.29 -25.12
N VAL A 169 -1.21 4.00 -25.31
CA VAL A 169 -1.85 2.78 -24.78
C VAL A 169 -1.27 1.50 -25.42
N SER A 170 -0.63 1.60 -26.60
CA SER A 170 0.03 0.46 -27.26
C SER A 170 1.56 0.45 -27.12
N THR A 171 2.16 1.40 -26.39
CA THR A 171 3.62 1.46 -26.26
C THR A 171 4.10 0.62 -25.06
N PRO A 172 5.19 -0.17 -25.23
CA PRO A 172 5.77 -0.96 -24.13
C PRO A 172 6.30 -0.10 -22.96
N LEU A 173 6.40 1.21 -23.15
CA LEU A 173 6.78 2.17 -22.11
C LEU A 173 5.67 2.37 -21.07
N TRP A 174 4.41 2.35 -21.48
CA TRP A 174 3.27 2.52 -20.57
C TRP A 174 3.16 1.32 -19.62
N ASP A 175 3.19 0.12 -20.20
CA ASP A 175 3.19 -1.13 -19.43
C ASP A 175 4.35 -1.17 -18.44
N TYR A 176 5.55 -0.79 -18.89
CA TYR A 176 6.72 -0.71 -18.02
C TYR A 176 6.50 0.27 -16.87
N ALA A 177 6.02 1.49 -17.15
CA ALA A 177 5.77 2.50 -16.12
C ALA A 177 4.78 2.01 -15.07
N VAL A 178 3.61 1.51 -15.50
CA VAL A 178 2.58 0.96 -14.61
C VAL A 178 3.15 -0.19 -13.77
N TYR A 179 3.95 -1.07 -14.37
CA TYR A 179 4.54 -2.19 -13.65
C TYR A 179 5.58 -1.75 -12.62
N VAL A 180 6.49 -0.84 -12.97
CA VAL A 180 7.45 -0.25 -12.01
C VAL A 180 6.71 0.38 -10.84
N TRP A 181 5.62 1.10 -11.12
CA TRP A 181 4.81 1.76 -10.11
C TRP A 181 4.19 0.77 -9.13
N PHE A 182 3.54 -0.26 -9.67
CA PHE A 182 2.94 -1.32 -8.86
C PHE A 182 3.99 -2.04 -8.01
N VAL A 183 5.10 -2.44 -8.62
CA VAL A 183 6.20 -3.15 -7.95
C VAL A 183 6.80 -2.31 -6.83
N ARG A 184 7.03 -1.02 -7.07
CA ARG A 184 7.54 -0.08 -6.06
C ARG A 184 6.57 0.04 -4.89
N GLN A 185 5.29 0.24 -5.18
CA GLN A 185 4.27 0.41 -4.15
C GLN A 185 4.12 -0.85 -3.28
N VAL A 186 4.02 -2.02 -3.92
CA VAL A 186 3.93 -3.31 -3.22
C VAL A 186 5.17 -3.58 -2.39
N GLY A 187 6.37 -3.36 -2.96
CA GLY A 187 7.63 -3.52 -2.22
C GLY A 187 7.69 -2.67 -0.96
N PHE A 188 7.34 -1.38 -1.07
CA PHE A 188 7.33 -0.46 0.07
C PHE A 188 6.30 -0.85 1.14
N PHE A 189 5.08 -1.23 0.73
CA PHE A 189 4.04 -1.72 1.65
C PHE A 189 4.50 -2.97 2.39
N LEU A 190 5.05 -3.97 1.68
CA LEU A 190 5.54 -5.20 2.30
C LEU A 190 6.69 -4.92 3.27
N GLY A 191 7.65 -4.08 2.88
CA GLY A 191 8.77 -3.69 3.74
C GLY A 191 8.31 -3.03 5.04
N SER A 192 7.44 -2.03 4.93
CA SER A 192 6.91 -1.30 6.09
C SER A 192 6.11 -2.20 7.03
N LEU A 193 5.23 -3.06 6.50
CA LEU A 193 4.42 -3.99 7.30
C LEU A 193 5.22 -5.13 7.91
N TRP A 194 6.26 -5.63 7.22
CA TRP A 194 7.12 -6.69 7.77
C TRP A 194 7.84 -6.22 9.04
N SER A 195 8.21 -4.94 9.12
CA SER A 195 8.82 -4.37 10.32
C SER A 195 7.92 -4.55 11.57
N ARG A 196 6.59 -4.49 11.40
CA ARG A 196 5.59 -4.73 12.48
C ARG A 196 5.62 -6.19 12.95
N LYS A 197 5.59 -7.16 12.02
CA LYS A 197 5.58 -8.60 12.35
C LYS A 197 6.84 -9.04 13.09
N SER A 198 8.00 -8.50 12.71
CA SER A 198 9.26 -8.84 13.39
C SER A 198 9.27 -8.46 14.88
N ARG A 199 8.48 -7.46 15.28
CA ARG A 199 8.39 -7.01 16.68
C ARG A 199 7.52 -7.91 17.53
N THR A 200 6.36 -8.34 17.04
CA THR A 200 5.47 -9.22 17.80
C THR A 200 6.14 -10.55 18.11
N SER A 201 6.95 -11.09 17.18
CA SER A 201 7.73 -12.30 17.42
C SER A 201 8.79 -12.14 18.53
N MET A 202 9.51 -10.99 18.57
CA MET A 202 10.51 -10.75 19.62
C MET A 202 9.88 -10.52 21.00
N ALA A 203 8.73 -9.85 21.07
CA ALA A 203 8.03 -9.60 22.33
C ALA A 203 7.51 -10.89 22.98
N VAL A 204 7.17 -11.91 22.18
CA VAL A 204 6.77 -13.23 22.68
C VAL A 204 7.99 -14.04 23.14
N ALA A 205 9.11 -13.98 22.41
CA ALA A 205 10.32 -14.73 22.74
C ALA A 205 11.02 -14.26 24.02
N GLY A 206 10.91 -12.98 24.39
CA GLY A 206 11.51 -12.44 25.62
C GLY A 206 10.69 -12.62 26.90
N ARG A 207 9.56 -13.32 26.86
CA ARG A 207 8.72 -13.64 28.04
C ARG A 207 8.81 -15.11 28.47
N VAL A 208 9.74 -15.87 27.88
CA VAL A 208 10.05 -17.26 28.22
C VAL A 208 11.38 -17.28 28.95
#